data_AF-A0A934ZSH1-F1
#
_entry.id   AF-A0A934ZSH1-F1
#
_cell.length_a   1.000
_cell.length_b   1.000
_cell.length_c   1.000
_cell.angle_alpha   90.00
_cell.angle_beta   90.00
_cell.angle_gamma   90.00
#
_symmetry.space_group_name_H-M   'P 1'
#
loop_
_entity.id
_entity.type
_entity.pdbx_description
1 polymer ?
#
loop_
_entity_poly.entity_id
_entity_poly.type
_entity_poly.pdbx_seq_one_letter_code
_entity_poly.pdbx_strand_id
1 'polypeptide(L)' 'MPEFPEVHRQVVWLRERVTGGVIEDHGHFGGHFPEMKADPDRKTKLDEFFRGATLSSVTQRGKHIVMASPPGRSPRT' A
#
# COMPACT_ATOMS: atom_id res chain seq x y z
N MET A 1 6.72 8.08 -17.72
CA MET A 1 6.26 6.99 -16.85
C MET A 1 7.18 5.80 -17.12
N PRO A 2 7.73 5.13 -16.11
CA PRO A 2 8.65 4.02 -16.33
C PRO A 2 8.00 2.92 -17.18
N GLU A 3 8.82 2.27 -18.01
CA GLU A 3 8.38 1.21 -18.90
C GLU A 3 8.29 -0.14 -18.17
N PHE A 4 7.59 -1.10 -18.79
CA PHE A 4 7.34 -2.41 -18.17
C PHE A 4 8.61 -3.08 -17.60
N PRO A 5 9.77 -3.12 -18.31
CA PRO A 5 10.98 -3.72 -17.76
C PRO A 5 11.58 -2.94 -16.58
N GLU A 6 11.37 -1.63 -16.52
CA GLU A 6 11.89 -0.78 -15.44
C GLU A 6 11.07 -1.01 -14.17
N VAL A 7 9.75 -1.09 -14.30
CA VAL A 7 8.84 -1.45 -13.20
C VAL A 7 9.17 -2.85 -12.67
N HIS A 8 9.51 -3.80 -13.56
CA HIS A 8 9.92 -5.14 -13.14
C HIS A 8 11.14 -5.12 -12.22
N ARG A 9 12.18 -4.34 -12.57
CA ARG A 9 13.38 -4.20 -11.74
C ARG A 9 13.05 -3.58 -10.37
N GLN A 10 12.15 -2.60 -10.33
CA GLN A 10 11.68 -2.00 -9.07
C GLN A 10 10.94 -3.04 -8.21
N VAL A 11 10.07 -3.86 -8.81
CA VAL A 11 9.34 -4.92 -8.11
C VAL A 11 10.28 -5.95 -7.50
N VAL A 12 11.29 -6.41 -8.25
CA VAL A 12 12.30 -7.36 -7.75
C VAL A 12 13.03 -6.75 -6.55
N TRP A 13 13.53 -5.51 -6.68
CA TRP A 13 14.25 -4.82 -5.62
C TRP A 13 13.41 -4.60 -4.36
N LEU A 14 12.15 -4.18 -4.52
CA LEU A 14 11.22 -3.94 -3.42
C LEU A 14 10.85 -5.24 -2.70
N ARG A 15 10.53 -6.29 -3.46
CA ARG A 15 10.06 -7.57 -2.91
C ARG A 15 11.04 -8.14 -1.88
N GLU A 16 12.33 -8.09 -2.16
CA GLU A 16 13.39 -8.57 -1.27
C GLU A 16 13.49 -7.81 0.07
N ARG A 17 12.98 -6.56 0.11
CA ARG A 17 13.18 -5.65 1.25
C ARG A 17 11.95 -5.46 2.11
N VAL A 18 10.76 -5.47 1.51
CA VAL A 18 9.54 -5.07 2.20
C VAL A 18 8.55 -6.20 2.41
N THR A 19 8.71 -7.35 1.75
CA THR A 19 7.83 -8.50 1.98
C THR A 19 8.01 -9.02 3.40
N GLY A 20 6.91 -9.18 4.14
CA GLY A 20 6.92 -9.49 5.57
C GLY A 20 7.11 -8.25 6.47
N GLY A 21 7.37 -7.08 5.89
CA GLY A 21 7.46 -5.82 6.63
C GLY A 21 6.09 -5.34 7.12
N VAL A 22 6.08 -4.69 8.29
CA VAL A 22 4.89 -4.07 8.88
C VAL A 22 4.87 -2.59 8.54
N ILE A 23 3.72 -2.07 8.13
CA ILE A 23 3.54 -0.65 7.83
C ILE A 23 3.41 0.12 9.15
N GLU A 24 4.43 0.91 9.50
CA GLU A 24 4.43 1.73 10.71
C GLU A 24 3.72 3.08 10.51
N ASP A 25 3.82 3.62 9.30
CA ASP A 25 3.22 4.90 8.92
C ASP A 25 2.87 4.95 7.44
N HIS A 26 1.97 5.86 7.07
CA HIS A 26 1.63 6.09 5.67
C HIS A 26 1.29 7.55 5.39
N GLY A 27 1.68 8.00 4.20
CA GLY A 27 1.31 9.31 3.66
C GLY A 27 0.53 9.14 2.36
N HIS A 28 -0.43 10.03 2.13
CA HIS A 28 -1.06 10.16 0.82
C HIS A 28 -1.15 11.65 0.46
N PHE A 29 -0.71 12.01 -0.74
CA PHE A 29 -0.78 13.38 -1.23
C PHE A 29 -1.74 13.43 -2.42
N GLY A 30 -2.67 14.38 -2.44
CA GLY A 30 -3.61 14.54 -3.57
C GLY A 30 -4.81 13.57 -3.58
N GLY A 31 -5.32 13.28 -4.79
CA GLY A 31 -6.63 12.65 -5.04
C GLY A 31 -6.64 11.13 -5.17
N HIS A 32 -5.74 10.40 -4.49
CA HIS A 32 -5.63 8.94 -4.61
C HIS A 32 -6.87 8.16 -4.14
N PHE A 33 -7.70 8.77 -3.30
CA PHE A 33 -8.95 8.20 -2.78
C PHE A 33 -10.11 9.16 -3.06
N PRO A 34 -10.52 9.34 -4.33
CA PRO A 34 -11.49 10.36 -4.71
C PRO A 34 -12.87 10.11 -4.10
N GLU A 35 -13.26 8.84 -3.96
CA GLU A 35 -14.54 8.43 -3.36
C GLU A 35 -14.61 8.75 -1.86
N MET A 36 -13.46 8.85 -1.18
CA MET A 36 -13.37 9.19 0.24
C MET A 36 -13.12 10.68 0.47
N LYS A 37 -13.16 11.53 -0.58
CA LYS A 37 -12.77 12.94 -0.45
C LYS A 37 -13.63 13.72 0.55
N ALA A 38 -14.93 13.41 0.62
CA ALA A 38 -15.88 14.05 1.52
C ALA A 38 -16.11 13.27 2.84
N ASP A 39 -15.42 12.14 3.01
CA ASP A 39 -15.59 11.28 4.19
C ASP A 39 -14.82 11.88 5.38
N PRO A 40 -15.50 12.31 6.47
CA PRO A 40 -14.84 12.88 7.64
C PRO A 40 -13.92 11.86 8.34
N ASP A 41 -14.21 10.57 8.20
CA ASP A 41 -13.46 9.48 8.84
C ASP A 41 -12.37 8.91 7.93
N ARG A 42 -12.11 9.55 6.77
CA ARG A 42 -11.12 9.07 5.80
C ARG A 42 -9.79 8.77 6.44
N LYS A 43 -9.28 9.65 7.30
CA LYS A 43 -7.99 9.47 7.95
C LYS A 43 -7.98 8.19 8.79
N THR A 44 -8.95 8.05 9.69
CA THR A 44 -9.09 6.89 10.57
C THR A 44 -9.19 5.58 9.79
N LYS A 45 -10.01 5.53 8.74
CA LYS A 45 -10.17 4.32 7.89
C LYS A 45 -8.87 3.92 7.18
N LEU A 46 -8.11 4.90 6.71
CA LEU A 46 -6.81 4.64 6.08
C LEU A 46 -5.77 4.22 7.12
N ASP A 47 -5.75 4.86 8.30
CA ASP A 47 -4.90 4.48 9.43
C ASP A 47 -5.17 3.03 9.86
N GLU A 48 -6.44 2.63 10.00
CA GLU A 48 -6.83 1.25 10.33
C GLU A 48 -6.48 0.25 9.22
N PHE A 49 -6.59 0.66 7.96
CA PHE A 49 -6.29 -0.22 6.83
C PHE A 49 -4.79 -0.50 6.69
N PHE A 50 -3.97 0.55 6.81
CA PHE A 50 -2.53 0.47 6.53
C PHE A 50 -1.70 0.19 7.78
N ARG A 51 -1.90 0.92 8.89
CA ARG A 51 -0.99 0.86 10.04
C ARG A 51 -1.08 -0.51 10.72
N GLY A 52 0.08 -1.14 10.92
CA GLY A 52 0.18 -2.49 11.47
C GLY A 52 -0.10 -3.61 10.47
N ALA A 53 -0.47 -3.28 9.23
CA ALA A 53 -0.68 -4.28 8.18
C ALA A 53 0.67 -4.82 7.68
N THR A 54 0.73 -6.12 7.36
CA THR A 54 1.96 -6.79 6.90
C THR A 54 1.93 -6.96 5.38
N LEU A 55 2.94 -6.47 4.68
CA LEU A 55 3.04 -6.66 3.23
C LEU A 55 3.27 -8.14 2.89
N SER A 56 2.29 -8.78 2.27
CA SER A 56 2.33 -10.21 1.93
C SER A 56 2.93 -10.48 0.55
N SER A 57 2.84 -9.53 -0.38
CA SER A 57 3.47 -9.65 -1.69
C SER A 57 3.70 -8.32 -2.39
N VAL A 58 4.69 -8.29 -3.28
CA VAL A 58 4.96 -7.20 -4.21
C VAL A 58 5.02 -7.76 -5.63
N THR A 59 4.12 -7.33 -6.51
CA THR A 59 3.95 -7.83 -7.87
C THR A 59 3.79 -6.70 -8.88
N GLN A 60 3.66 -7.04 -10.16
CA GLN A 60 3.52 -6.10 -11.26
C GLN A 60 2.22 -6.35 -12.03
N ARG A 61 1.51 -5.27 -12.39
CA ARG A 61 0.39 -5.31 -13.34
C ARG A 61 0.60 -4.23 -14.40
N GLY A 62 1.05 -4.63 -15.58
CA GLY A 62 1.44 -3.67 -16.62
C GLY A 62 2.56 -2.75 -16.12
N LYS A 63 2.33 -1.44 -16.11
CA LYS A 63 3.28 -0.44 -15.58
C LYS A 63 3.04 -0.06 -14.10
N HIS A 64 2.26 -0.86 -13.37
CA HIS A 64 1.97 -0.62 -11.95
C HIS A 64 2.67 -1.63 -11.05
N ILE A 65 3.16 -1.13 -9.91
CA ILE A 65 3.57 -1.96 -8.77
C ILE A 65 2.34 -2.22 -7.93
N VAL A 66 2.08 -3.48 -7.61
CA VAL A 66 0.94 -3.91 -6.80
C VAL A 66 1.48 -4.53 -5.52
N MET A 67 1.10 -3.96 -4.39
CA MET A 67 1.44 -4.48 -3.07
C MET A 67 0.18 -5.04 -2.42
N ALA A 68 0.25 -6.29 -1.97
CA ALA A 68 -0.82 -6.89 -1.19
C ALA A 68 -0.48 -6.81 0.29
N SER A 69 -1.47 -6.43 1.08
CA SER A 69 -1.44 -6.55 2.53
C SER A 69 -2.77 -7.15 2.96
N PRO A 70 -2.79 -8.12 3.89
CA PRO A 70 -4.01 -8.37 4.65
C PRO A 70 -4.42 -7.07 5.34
N PRO A 71 -5.73 -6.84 5.57
CA PRO A 71 -6.16 -5.72 6.38
C PRO A 71 -5.46 -5.76 7.73
N GLY A 72 -5.01 -4.60 8.24
CA GLY A 72 -4.50 -4.48 9.60
C GLY A 72 -5.51 -5.10 10.58
N ARG A 73 -5.01 -5.83 11.58
CA ARG A 73 -5.85 -6.36 12.66
C ARG A 73 -6.36 -5.12 13.43
N SER A 74 -7.58 -4.67 13.14
CA SER A 74 -8.25 -3.65 13.95
C SER A 74 -8.19 -4.13 15.42
N PRO A 75 -7.68 -3.32 16.36
CA PRO A 75 -7.71 -3.70 17.76
C PRO A 75 -9.19 -3.80 18.15
N ARG A 76 -9.69 -5.04 18.27
CA ARG A 76 -11.01 -5.29 18.83
C ARG A 76 -11.00 -4.74 20.26
N THR A 77 -11.81 -3.70 20.48
CA THR A 77 -12.46 -3.24 21.72
C THR A 77 -11.75 -3.55 23.04
#